data_AF-A0A960SMZ2-F1
#
_entry.id   AF-A0A960SMZ2-F1
#
_cell.length_a   1.000
_cell.length_b   1.000
_cell.length_c   1.000
_cell.angle_alpha   90.00
_cell.angle_beta   90.00
_cell.angle_gamma   90.00
#
_symmetry.space_group_name_H-M   'P 1'
#
loop_
_entity.id
_entity.type
_entity.pdbx_description
1 polymer ?
#
loop_
_entity_poly.entity_id
_entity_poly.type
_entity_poly.pdbx_seq_one_letter_code
_entity_poly.pdbx_strand_id
1 'polypeptide(L)'
;LMLPDQARRRTLQMLEQSTRAGVQEILDNRQLTNTTILPPVPSASGQALETAILLTALLDRTDMISDRLSEQIESYAAAANRGQGTQPIETVYLDVLTLARVLNWAQFTGFMRLVDSLESLRGLMRQAGREVSGIAPLYAAARIAGSTAPVAGYLREFRPDGWQNLRVALAAGSDGLRLLLSADKPLHESRVRGFLLERVPALQTVFSWLLRLTLALPLLALILKYVLWLDAAFCLVRGVSWLLPHERSLASAQTARQFGLYQQQVLALLLLLLGIALTEPALARAEPDASPRPSWKIPVVSAAVGSKVNEAIKPVMKELNWIALLLFAVVQGALYVVNLIKLREVKRQTVPSDLKIRLLDNEEHMFDAGLYIGLGGTVLGLILPALNVVQPSLMVAYASTLFGILFVSLLKICHVRPYRRALILDSTLGSL
;
A
#
# COMPACT_ATOMS: atom_id res chain seq x y z
N LEU A 1 -22.13 36.69 2.76
CA LEU A 1 -22.36 36.79 1.31
C LEU A 1 -23.86 36.90 1.12
N MET A 2 -24.39 38.12 1.20
CA MET A 2 -25.81 38.37 0.97
C MET A 2 -25.86 39.25 -0.26
N LEU A 3 -26.41 38.72 -1.35
CA LEU A 3 -26.63 39.50 -2.56
C LEU A 3 -27.49 40.71 -2.17
N PRO A 4 -27.13 41.93 -2.59
CA PRO A 4 -27.96 43.11 -2.36
C PRO A 4 -29.38 42.88 -2.90
N ASP A 5 -30.40 43.40 -2.23
CA ASP A 5 -31.81 43.20 -2.60
C ASP A 5 -32.10 43.56 -4.06
N GLN A 6 -31.51 44.65 -4.55
CA GLN A 6 -31.68 45.07 -5.94
C GLN A 6 -31.09 44.05 -6.93
N ALA A 7 -29.95 43.43 -6.59
CA ALA A 7 -29.32 42.41 -7.41
C ALA A 7 -30.17 41.13 -7.41
N ARG A 8 -30.67 40.70 -6.24
CA ARG A 8 -31.57 39.53 -6.14
C ARG A 8 -32.82 39.69 -6.99
N ARG A 9 -33.50 40.83 -6.89
CA ARG A 9 -34.74 41.10 -7.66
C ARG A 9 -34.48 41.12 -9.17
N ARG A 10 -33.38 41.75 -9.61
CA ARG A 10 -33.00 41.76 -11.04
C ARG A 10 -32.69 40.37 -11.55
N THR A 11 -31.90 39.58 -10.81
CA THR A 11 -31.55 38.21 -11.19
C THR A 11 -32.78 37.32 -11.22
N LEU A 12 -33.68 37.48 -10.26
CA LEU A 12 -34.96 36.77 -10.20
C LEU A 12 -35.85 37.09 -11.40
N GLN A 13 -36.09 38.37 -11.70
CA GLN A 13 -36.87 38.78 -12.88
C GLN A 13 -36.27 38.25 -14.17
N MET A 14 -34.94 38.25 -14.26
CA MET A 14 -34.24 37.68 -15.40
C MET A 14 -34.52 36.17 -15.48
N LEU A 15 -34.33 35.42 -14.39
CA LEU A 15 -34.49 33.96 -14.35
C LEU A 15 -35.94 33.49 -14.55
N GLU A 16 -36.94 34.24 -14.08
CA GLU A 16 -38.36 33.95 -14.31
C GLU A 16 -38.74 33.98 -15.80
N GLN A 17 -38.02 34.76 -16.62
CA GLN A 17 -38.20 34.81 -18.07
C GLN A 17 -37.50 33.64 -18.80
N SER A 18 -36.82 32.74 -18.08
CA SER A 18 -36.13 31.59 -18.67
C SER A 18 -37.12 30.52 -19.12
N THR A 19 -36.92 29.97 -20.33
CA THR A 19 -37.73 28.89 -20.91
C THR A 19 -37.26 27.49 -20.52
N ARG A 20 -36.17 27.38 -19.75
CA ARG A 20 -35.63 26.08 -19.31
C ARG A 20 -36.40 25.55 -18.11
N ALA A 21 -36.95 24.34 -18.25
CA ALA A 21 -37.72 23.68 -17.21
C ALA A 21 -36.90 23.46 -15.92
N GLY A 22 -35.62 23.08 -16.04
CA GLY A 22 -34.73 22.90 -14.90
C GLY A 22 -34.54 24.16 -14.04
N VAL A 23 -34.36 25.31 -14.69
CA VAL A 23 -34.27 26.60 -14.00
C VAL A 23 -35.55 26.91 -13.24
N GLN A 24 -36.72 26.60 -13.82
CA GLN A 24 -38.01 26.82 -13.16
C GLN A 24 -38.18 25.90 -11.94
N GLU A 25 -37.85 24.61 -12.07
CA GLU A 25 -37.87 23.66 -10.93
C GLU A 25 -36.94 24.11 -9.78
N ILE A 26 -35.76 24.65 -10.10
CA ILE A 26 -34.84 25.21 -9.11
C ILE A 26 -35.44 26.47 -8.46
N LEU A 27 -36.13 27.34 -9.21
CA LEU A 27 -36.78 28.54 -8.67
C LEU A 27 -37.97 28.20 -7.78
N ASP A 28 -38.71 27.14 -8.10
CA ASP A 28 -39.86 26.67 -7.32
C ASP A 28 -39.45 26.23 -5.91
N ASN A 29 -38.19 25.83 -5.71
CA ASN A 29 -37.65 25.56 -4.37
C ASN A 29 -37.71 26.78 -3.42
N ARG A 30 -37.96 28.00 -3.90
CA ARG A 30 -38.21 29.17 -3.05
C ARG A 30 -39.49 29.05 -2.23
N GLN A 31 -40.44 28.23 -2.70
CA GLN A 31 -41.70 27.98 -2.01
C GLN A 31 -41.58 26.90 -0.91
N LEU A 32 -40.40 26.28 -0.76
CA LEU A 32 -40.17 25.28 0.28
C LEU A 32 -40.23 25.91 1.67
N THR A 33 -41.15 25.41 2.49
CA THR A 33 -41.35 25.81 3.89
C THR A 33 -40.74 24.80 4.88
N ASN A 34 -40.65 23.53 4.49
CA ASN A 34 -40.13 22.43 5.31
C ASN A 34 -38.62 22.18 5.06
N THR A 35 -37.80 23.20 5.24
CA THR A 35 -36.34 23.07 5.09
C THR A 35 -35.69 22.59 6.39
N THR A 36 -34.58 21.87 6.27
CA THR A 36 -33.94 21.11 7.36
C THR A 36 -32.62 21.71 7.82
N ILE A 37 -31.85 22.29 6.90
CA ILE A 37 -30.51 22.82 7.13
C ILE A 37 -30.49 24.34 6.95
N LEU A 38 -31.07 24.85 5.87
CA LEU A 38 -31.17 26.26 5.56
C LEU A 38 -32.56 26.78 5.96
N PRO A 39 -32.67 27.98 6.54
CA PRO A 39 -33.96 28.56 6.85
C PRO A 39 -34.75 28.86 5.56
N PRO A 40 -36.09 28.70 5.57
CA PRO A 40 -36.91 28.86 4.38
C PRO A 40 -36.93 30.31 3.93
N VAL A 41 -37.07 30.56 2.62
CA VAL A 41 -37.05 31.91 2.03
C VAL A 41 -37.98 32.92 2.72
N PRO A 42 -39.25 32.58 3.08
CA PRO A 42 -40.15 33.54 3.75
C PRO A 42 -39.75 33.89 5.19
N SER A 43 -38.76 33.22 5.78
CA SER A 43 -38.29 33.51 7.14
C SER A 43 -37.29 34.67 7.17
N ALA A 44 -37.12 35.30 8.34
CA ALA A 44 -36.19 36.41 8.53
C ALA A 44 -34.73 36.10 8.16
N SER A 45 -34.33 34.82 8.18
CA SER A 45 -32.98 34.34 7.81
C SER A 45 -32.91 33.63 6.45
N GLY A 46 -34.02 33.58 5.69
CA GLY A 46 -34.15 32.87 4.41
C GLY A 46 -33.30 33.41 3.25
N GLN A 47 -32.63 34.55 3.44
CA GLN A 47 -31.79 35.19 2.43
C GLN A 47 -30.65 34.31 1.93
N ALA A 48 -30.11 33.44 2.78
CA ALA A 48 -29.05 32.51 2.40
C ALA A 48 -29.56 31.48 1.38
N LEU A 49 -30.72 30.88 1.64
CA LEU A 49 -31.36 29.93 0.75
C LEU A 49 -31.73 30.59 -0.58
N GLU A 50 -32.36 31.77 -0.54
CA GLU A 50 -32.71 32.51 -1.76
C GLU A 50 -31.47 32.84 -2.60
N THR A 51 -30.37 33.25 -1.97
CA THR A 51 -29.09 33.53 -2.65
C THR A 51 -28.53 32.26 -3.31
N ALA A 52 -28.59 31.12 -2.62
CA ALA A 52 -28.11 29.84 -3.15
C ALA A 52 -28.92 29.37 -4.36
N ILE A 53 -30.25 29.49 -4.27
CA ILE A 53 -31.17 29.15 -5.36
C ILE A 53 -30.87 30.01 -6.58
N LEU A 54 -30.80 31.34 -6.42
CA LEU A 54 -30.53 32.25 -7.52
C LEU A 54 -29.15 32.03 -8.14
N LEU A 55 -28.13 31.74 -7.35
CA LEU A 55 -26.78 31.41 -7.86
C LEU A 55 -26.78 30.10 -8.64
N THR A 56 -27.44 29.07 -8.13
CA THR A 56 -27.51 27.75 -8.79
C THR A 56 -28.31 27.83 -10.10
N ALA A 57 -29.45 28.54 -10.09
CA ALA A 57 -30.25 28.80 -11.28
C ALA A 57 -29.51 29.66 -12.32
N LEU A 58 -28.69 30.61 -11.88
CA LEU A 58 -27.85 31.41 -12.78
C LEU A 58 -26.76 30.58 -13.44
N LEU A 59 -26.11 29.68 -12.69
CA LEU A 59 -25.12 28.75 -13.23
C LEU A 59 -25.72 27.82 -14.28
N ASP A 60 -26.89 27.28 -13.99
CA ASP A 60 -27.62 26.38 -14.90
C ASP A 60 -28.06 27.10 -16.17
N ARG A 61 -28.65 28.30 -16.05
CA ARG A 61 -29.03 29.12 -17.20
C ARG A 61 -27.85 29.49 -18.11
N THR A 62 -26.67 29.69 -17.54
CA THR A 62 -25.49 30.15 -18.29
C THR A 62 -24.65 29.00 -18.85
N ASP A 63 -25.10 27.74 -18.73
CA ASP A 63 -24.34 26.55 -19.15
C ASP A 63 -22.94 26.48 -18.50
N MET A 64 -22.82 27.00 -17.27
CA MET A 64 -21.58 27.02 -16.49
C MET A 64 -21.43 25.81 -15.56
N ILE A 65 -22.33 24.84 -15.66
CA ILE A 65 -22.26 23.53 -15.02
C ILE A 65 -22.30 22.44 -16.09
N SER A 66 -21.75 21.27 -15.80
CA SER A 66 -21.85 20.12 -16.71
C SER A 66 -23.30 19.64 -16.82
N ASP A 67 -23.69 19.11 -17.98
CA ASP A 67 -25.06 18.60 -18.21
C ASP A 67 -25.46 17.55 -17.16
N ARG A 68 -24.52 16.65 -16.81
CA ARG A 68 -24.74 15.64 -15.76
C ARG A 68 -24.99 16.25 -14.38
N LEU A 69 -24.26 17.32 -14.03
CA LEU A 69 -24.46 17.99 -12.76
C LEU A 69 -25.79 18.76 -12.75
N SER A 70 -26.15 19.39 -13.87
CA SER A 70 -27.45 20.05 -14.05
C SER A 70 -28.59 19.06 -13.85
N GLU A 71 -28.61 17.93 -14.58
CA GLU A 71 -29.62 16.88 -14.45
C GLU A 71 -29.76 16.37 -13.00
N GLN A 72 -28.64 16.18 -12.29
CA GLN A 72 -28.66 15.76 -10.89
C GLN A 72 -29.27 16.83 -9.97
N ILE A 73 -28.92 18.10 -10.16
CA ILE A 73 -29.47 19.22 -9.39
C ILE A 73 -30.97 19.38 -9.66
N GLU A 74 -31.38 19.33 -10.93
CA GLU A 74 -32.78 19.37 -11.34
C GLU A 74 -33.58 18.22 -10.73
N SER A 75 -33.04 16.99 -10.76
CA SER A 75 -33.70 15.83 -10.16
C SER A 75 -33.93 15.99 -8.65
N TYR A 76 -32.96 16.59 -7.94
CA TYR A 76 -33.05 16.85 -6.50
C TYR A 76 -33.98 18.03 -6.19
N ALA A 77 -34.03 19.04 -7.05
CA ALA A 77 -35.00 20.14 -6.95
C ALA A 77 -36.44 19.62 -7.14
N ALA A 78 -36.70 18.87 -8.21
CA ALA A 78 -38.01 18.30 -8.47
C ALA A 78 -38.46 17.32 -7.35
N ALA A 79 -37.53 16.53 -6.80
CA ALA A 79 -37.82 15.65 -5.67
C ALA A 79 -38.21 16.44 -4.41
N ALA A 80 -37.53 17.55 -4.13
CA ALA A 80 -37.85 18.44 -3.02
C ALA A 80 -39.22 19.11 -3.19
N ASN A 81 -39.54 19.60 -4.38
CA ASN A 81 -40.85 20.17 -4.73
C ASN A 81 -42.00 19.17 -4.55
N ARG A 82 -41.74 17.87 -4.80
CA ARG A 82 -42.72 16.77 -4.59
C ARG A 82 -42.80 16.28 -3.14
N GLY A 83 -42.04 16.88 -2.21
CA GLY A 83 -42.06 16.53 -0.79
C GLY A 83 -41.24 15.29 -0.41
N GLN A 84 -40.31 14.82 -1.26
CA GLN A 84 -39.45 13.65 -0.98
C GLN A 84 -38.23 13.96 -0.08
N GLY A 85 -38.31 15.04 0.70
CA GLY A 85 -37.24 15.52 1.58
C GLY A 85 -36.37 16.59 0.94
N THR A 86 -36.07 17.64 1.70
CA THR A 86 -35.37 18.87 1.27
C THR A 86 -33.86 18.83 1.54
N GLN A 87 -33.41 17.95 2.43
CA GLN A 87 -32.02 17.84 2.86
C GLN A 87 -31.00 17.64 1.71
N PRO A 88 -31.25 16.79 0.69
CA PRO A 88 -30.27 16.56 -0.38
C PRO A 88 -29.97 17.83 -1.19
N ILE A 89 -31.00 18.59 -1.57
CA ILE A 89 -30.84 19.82 -2.36
C ILE A 89 -30.27 20.96 -1.49
N GLU A 90 -30.70 21.06 -0.23
CA GLU A 90 -30.15 22.05 0.72
C GLU A 90 -28.65 21.87 0.95
N THR A 91 -28.17 20.63 0.96
CA THR A 91 -26.72 20.35 1.04
C THR A 91 -25.99 20.88 -0.19
N VAL A 92 -26.58 20.76 -1.39
CA VAL A 92 -25.98 21.32 -2.62
C VAL A 92 -25.92 22.84 -2.54
N TYR A 93 -27.00 23.47 -2.09
CA TYR A 93 -27.05 24.91 -1.91
C TYR A 93 -26.00 25.42 -0.91
N LEU A 94 -25.75 24.68 0.16
CA LEU A 94 -24.64 24.98 1.06
C LEU A 94 -23.27 24.85 0.41
N ASP A 95 -23.04 23.81 -0.38
CA ASP A 95 -21.77 23.60 -1.10
C ASP A 95 -21.52 24.77 -2.08
N VAL A 96 -22.55 25.16 -2.85
CA VAL A 96 -22.53 26.29 -3.78
C VAL A 96 -22.26 27.61 -3.06
N LEU A 97 -22.96 27.90 -1.95
CA LEU A 97 -22.72 29.11 -1.15
C LEU A 97 -21.31 29.17 -0.58
N THR A 98 -20.80 28.03 -0.11
CA THR A 98 -19.47 27.95 0.48
C THR A 98 -18.39 28.24 -0.56
N LEU A 99 -18.55 27.68 -1.77
CA LEU A 99 -17.65 27.96 -2.90
C LEU A 99 -17.75 29.41 -3.36
N ALA A 100 -18.97 29.95 -3.51
CA ALA A 100 -19.20 31.33 -3.90
C ALA A 100 -18.63 32.35 -2.89
N ARG A 101 -18.48 31.95 -1.61
CA ARG A 101 -17.85 32.77 -0.57
C ARG A 101 -16.33 32.85 -0.69
N VAL A 102 -15.70 31.79 -1.17
CA VAL A 102 -14.24 31.68 -1.19
C VAL A 102 -13.67 32.04 -2.56
N LEU A 103 -14.41 31.76 -3.63
CA LEU A 103 -13.97 31.96 -5.01
C LEU A 103 -14.59 33.23 -5.60
N ASN A 104 -13.85 33.91 -6.48
CA ASN A 104 -14.43 34.97 -7.30
C ASN A 104 -15.34 34.36 -8.40
N TRP A 105 -16.19 35.17 -9.06
CA TRP A 105 -17.16 34.66 -10.04
C TRP A 105 -16.52 33.85 -11.19
N ALA A 106 -15.36 34.29 -11.69
CA ALA A 106 -14.63 33.60 -12.76
C ALA A 106 -14.03 32.26 -12.32
N GLN A 107 -13.48 32.20 -11.10
CA GLN A 107 -12.97 30.96 -10.49
C GLN A 107 -14.11 30.01 -10.13
N PHE A 108 -15.23 30.55 -9.64
CA PHE A 108 -16.41 29.79 -9.26
C PHE A 108 -17.03 29.11 -10.48
N THR A 109 -17.35 29.86 -11.53
CA THR A 109 -17.85 29.30 -12.80
C THR A 109 -16.84 28.35 -13.44
N GLY A 110 -15.55 28.71 -13.45
CA GLY A 110 -14.49 27.84 -13.94
C GLY A 110 -14.37 26.51 -13.16
N PHE A 111 -14.58 26.53 -11.85
CA PHE A 111 -14.56 25.33 -11.01
C PHE A 111 -15.81 24.46 -11.24
N MET A 112 -16.99 25.08 -11.27
CA MET A 112 -18.25 24.36 -11.47
C MET A 112 -18.31 23.64 -12.82
N ARG A 113 -17.66 24.17 -13.87
CA ARG A 113 -17.50 23.49 -15.17
C ARG A 113 -16.63 22.23 -15.12
N LEU A 114 -15.75 22.09 -14.13
CA LEU A 114 -14.87 20.93 -13.94
C LEU A 114 -15.52 19.82 -13.08
N VAL A 115 -16.72 20.09 -12.56
CA VAL A 115 -17.48 19.17 -11.70
C VAL A 115 -18.42 18.35 -12.57
N ASP A 116 -18.15 17.05 -12.65
CA ASP A 116 -18.96 16.12 -13.46
C ASP A 116 -20.12 15.49 -12.65
N SER A 117 -19.99 15.42 -11.33
CA SER A 117 -21.00 14.80 -10.47
C SER A 117 -21.12 15.47 -9.12
N LEU A 118 -22.32 15.42 -8.54
CA LEU A 118 -22.58 15.93 -7.21
C LEU A 118 -21.79 15.19 -6.12
N GLU A 119 -21.50 13.90 -6.33
CA GLU A 119 -20.67 13.13 -5.41
C GLU A 119 -19.23 13.63 -5.38
N SER A 120 -18.67 13.95 -6.56
CA SER A 120 -17.32 14.53 -6.65
C SER A 120 -17.25 15.91 -5.98
N LEU A 121 -18.25 16.77 -6.19
CA LEU A 121 -18.38 18.07 -5.51
C LEU A 121 -18.40 17.91 -3.99
N ARG A 122 -19.30 17.06 -3.48
CA ARG A 122 -19.46 16.80 -2.05
C ARG A 122 -18.21 16.16 -1.45
N GLY A 123 -17.56 15.24 -2.16
CA GLY A 123 -16.32 14.61 -1.74
C GLY A 123 -15.22 15.65 -1.51
N LEU A 124 -15.04 16.56 -2.47
CA LEU A 124 -14.09 17.67 -2.36
C LEU A 124 -14.47 18.63 -1.23
N MET A 125 -15.74 19.02 -1.12
CA MET A 125 -16.20 19.94 -0.08
C MET A 125 -16.07 19.37 1.33
N ARG A 126 -16.33 18.07 1.54
CA ARG A 126 -16.08 17.40 2.83
C ARG A 126 -14.61 17.37 3.21
N GLN A 127 -13.73 17.23 2.22
CA GLN A 127 -12.28 17.22 2.43
C GLN A 127 -11.75 18.64 2.66
N ALA A 128 -12.28 19.63 1.94
CA ALA A 128 -11.93 21.04 2.07
C ALA A 128 -12.49 21.67 3.35
N GLY A 129 -13.65 21.22 3.82
CA GLY A 129 -14.39 21.81 4.94
C GLY A 129 -13.67 21.79 6.30
N ARG A 130 -12.48 21.19 6.39
CA ARG A 130 -11.60 21.27 7.56
C ARG A 130 -10.72 22.52 7.57
N GLU A 131 -10.43 23.11 6.41
CA GLU A 131 -9.59 24.30 6.26
C GLU A 131 -10.03 25.13 5.05
N VAL A 132 -10.47 26.37 5.26
CA VAL A 132 -10.82 27.30 4.16
C VAL A 132 -9.64 27.52 3.19
N SER A 133 -8.40 27.39 3.68
CA SER A 133 -7.16 27.40 2.89
C SER A 133 -7.00 26.22 1.93
N GLY A 134 -7.73 25.12 2.13
CA GLY A 134 -7.65 23.92 1.28
C GLY A 134 -8.32 24.07 -0.08
N ILE A 135 -9.21 25.06 -0.26
CA ILE A 135 -9.98 25.23 -1.51
C ILE A 135 -9.09 25.69 -2.67
N ALA A 136 -8.09 26.55 -2.41
CA ALA A 136 -7.20 27.04 -3.47
C ALA A 136 -6.31 25.92 -4.09
N PRO A 137 -5.64 25.06 -3.29
CA PRO A 137 -4.94 23.89 -3.82
C PRO A 137 -5.86 22.93 -4.60
N LEU A 138 -7.09 22.72 -4.14
CA LEU A 138 -8.06 21.88 -4.85
C LEU A 138 -8.47 22.47 -6.20
N TYR A 139 -8.73 23.77 -6.24
CA TYR A 139 -9.05 24.47 -7.48
C TYR A 139 -7.90 24.36 -8.48
N ALA A 140 -6.66 24.60 -8.02
CA ALA A 140 -5.47 24.45 -8.85
C ALA A 140 -5.32 23.01 -9.36
N ALA A 141 -5.50 22.02 -8.48
CA ALA A 141 -5.41 20.61 -8.84
C ALA A 141 -6.47 20.19 -9.87
N ALA A 142 -7.73 20.55 -9.63
CA ALA A 142 -8.84 20.27 -10.54
C ALA A 142 -8.61 20.93 -11.91
N ARG A 143 -8.12 22.16 -11.94
CA ARG A 143 -7.86 22.89 -13.19
C ARG A 143 -6.70 22.29 -14.00
N ILE A 144 -5.65 21.81 -13.34
CA ILE A 144 -4.51 21.15 -14.00
C ILE A 144 -4.89 19.75 -14.49
N ALA A 145 -5.67 19.00 -13.69
CA ALA A 145 -6.17 17.68 -14.04
C ALA A 145 -7.25 17.73 -15.13
N GLY A 146 -7.92 18.87 -15.31
CA GLY A 146 -9.03 19.05 -16.25
C GLY A 146 -10.36 18.45 -15.77
N SER A 147 -10.39 17.80 -14.60
CA SER A 147 -11.59 17.27 -13.96
C SER A 147 -11.41 17.17 -12.45
N THR A 148 -12.52 17.21 -11.71
CA THR A 148 -12.54 17.07 -10.25
C THR A 148 -12.54 15.63 -9.76
N ALA A 149 -12.99 14.68 -10.59
CA ALA A 149 -13.13 13.27 -10.25
C ALA A 149 -11.82 12.58 -9.80
N PRO A 150 -10.67 12.68 -10.52
CA PRO A 150 -9.44 11.99 -10.12
C PRO A 150 -8.87 12.58 -8.82
N VAL A 151 -8.98 13.89 -8.63
CA VAL A 151 -8.53 14.56 -7.39
C VAL A 151 -9.37 14.11 -6.20
N ALA A 152 -10.69 14.06 -6.36
CA ALA A 152 -11.61 13.60 -5.32
C ALA A 152 -11.41 12.12 -4.98
N GLY A 153 -11.14 11.28 -5.99
CA GLY A 153 -10.81 9.86 -5.84
C GLY A 153 -9.54 9.66 -5.04
N TYR A 154 -8.44 10.28 -5.47
CA TYR A 154 -7.14 10.20 -4.81
C TYR A 154 -7.21 10.61 -3.33
N LEU A 155 -7.84 11.75 -3.03
CA LEU A 155 -7.98 12.24 -1.66
C LEU A 155 -8.91 11.38 -0.78
N ARG A 156 -9.83 10.64 -1.41
CA ARG A 156 -10.73 9.71 -0.70
C ARG A 156 -9.97 8.44 -0.32
N GLU A 157 -9.13 7.94 -1.20
CA GLU A 157 -8.33 6.72 -1.00
C GLU A 157 -7.21 6.94 0.01
N PHE A 158 -6.42 8.00 -0.15
CA PHE A 158 -5.19 8.21 0.63
C PHE A 158 -5.36 9.14 1.85
N ARG A 159 -6.45 9.01 2.62
CA ARG A 159 -6.55 9.73 3.91
C ARG A 159 -5.66 9.05 4.97
N PRO A 160 -4.81 9.78 5.73
CA PRO A 160 -4.71 11.25 5.93
C PRO A 160 -3.69 12.02 5.05
N ASP A 161 -2.74 11.33 4.43
CA ASP A 161 -1.55 11.96 3.80
C ASP A 161 -1.81 12.58 2.42
N GLY A 162 -2.97 12.29 1.80
CA GLY A 162 -3.31 12.71 0.45
C GLY A 162 -3.24 14.22 0.22
N TRP A 163 -3.56 15.03 1.24
CA TRP A 163 -3.43 16.49 1.17
C TRP A 163 -1.98 16.96 1.09
N GLN A 164 -1.09 16.34 1.86
CA GLN A 164 0.34 16.66 1.82
C GLN A 164 0.93 16.26 0.47
N ASN A 165 0.58 15.06 -0.01
CA ASN A 165 1.01 14.57 -1.32
C ASN A 165 0.53 15.49 -2.45
N LEU A 166 -0.73 15.93 -2.40
CA LEU A 166 -1.29 16.86 -3.37
C LEU A 166 -0.53 18.19 -3.37
N ARG A 167 -0.21 18.75 -2.19
CA ARG A 167 0.54 20.00 -2.07
C ARG A 167 1.95 19.88 -2.61
N VAL A 168 2.65 18.79 -2.33
CA VAL A 168 4.00 18.53 -2.86
C VAL A 168 3.96 18.38 -4.38
N ALA A 169 2.98 17.65 -4.90
CA ALA A 169 2.82 17.48 -6.35
C ALA A 169 2.47 18.79 -7.06
N LEU A 170 1.61 19.62 -6.46
CA LEU A 170 1.31 20.96 -6.96
C LEU A 170 2.53 21.88 -6.95
N ALA A 171 3.37 21.80 -5.90
CA ALA A 171 4.63 22.55 -5.82
C ALA A 171 5.65 22.09 -6.89
N ALA A 172 5.62 20.82 -7.28
CA ALA A 172 6.43 20.28 -8.38
C ALA A 172 5.91 20.67 -9.78
N GLY A 173 4.70 21.23 -9.88
CA GLY A 173 4.10 21.72 -11.12
C GLY A 173 3.10 20.76 -11.76
N SER A 174 2.67 21.09 -12.98
CA SER A 174 1.55 20.40 -13.64
C SER A 174 1.81 18.92 -13.94
N ASP A 175 3.03 18.58 -14.35
CA ASP A 175 3.42 17.20 -14.65
C ASP A 175 3.54 16.35 -13.37
N GLY A 176 4.00 16.96 -12.27
CA GLY A 176 4.06 16.30 -10.97
C GLY A 176 2.68 15.89 -10.47
N LEU A 177 1.69 16.77 -10.62
CA LEU A 177 0.30 16.45 -10.29
C LEU A 177 -0.27 15.36 -11.21
N ARG A 178 -0.06 15.45 -12.52
CA ARG A 178 -0.52 14.42 -13.47
C ARG A 178 0.10 13.06 -13.16
N LEU A 179 1.38 13.02 -12.85
CA LEU A 179 2.06 11.80 -12.44
C LEU A 179 1.43 11.22 -11.17
N LEU A 180 1.18 12.05 -10.15
CA LEU A 180 0.55 11.61 -8.90
C LEU A 180 -0.84 10.98 -9.15
N LEU A 181 -1.69 11.68 -9.91
CA LEU A 181 -3.05 11.23 -10.21
C LEU A 181 -3.07 10.01 -11.13
N SER A 182 -2.12 9.89 -12.05
CA SER A 182 -2.01 8.73 -12.96
C SER A 182 -1.45 7.48 -12.29
N ALA A 183 -0.51 7.65 -11.35
CA ALA A 183 0.11 6.56 -10.62
C ALA A 183 -0.77 6.03 -9.49
N ASP A 184 -1.69 6.85 -9.00
CA ASP A 184 -2.65 6.59 -7.92
C ASP A 184 -2.00 5.92 -6.70
N LYS A 185 -0.87 6.49 -6.29
CA LYS A 185 -0.03 5.99 -5.20
C LYS A 185 0.32 7.10 -4.22
N PRO A 186 0.54 6.77 -2.94
CA PRO A 186 1.00 7.74 -1.97
C PRO A 186 2.44 8.15 -2.28
N LEU A 187 2.79 9.41 -2.00
CA LEU A 187 4.16 9.90 -2.15
C LEU A 187 5.05 9.20 -1.12
N HIS A 188 6.15 8.59 -1.57
CA HIS A 188 7.11 7.94 -0.68
C HIS A 188 8.28 8.87 -0.37
N GLU A 189 8.38 9.29 0.89
CA GLU A 189 9.54 10.03 1.41
C GLU A 189 10.51 9.09 2.14
N SER A 190 11.67 8.84 1.51
CA SER A 190 12.74 8.05 2.13
C SER A 190 13.52 8.90 3.13
N ARG A 191 13.38 8.59 4.43
CA ARG A 191 14.17 9.20 5.51
C ARG A 191 15.67 8.99 5.34
N VAL A 192 16.07 7.81 4.84
CA VAL A 192 17.47 7.44 4.61
C VAL A 192 18.07 8.30 3.49
N ARG A 193 17.31 8.56 2.43
CA ARG A 193 17.76 9.45 1.34
C ARG A 193 18.00 10.86 1.86
N GLY A 194 17.09 11.41 2.67
CA GLY A 194 17.25 12.73 3.29
C GLY A 194 18.55 12.82 4.08
N PHE A 195 18.77 11.87 4.98
CA PHE A 195 19.98 11.79 5.80
C PHE A 195 21.28 11.68 4.98
N LEU A 196 21.29 10.88 3.90
CA LEU A 196 22.48 10.73 3.04
C LEU A 196 22.79 12.00 2.24
N LEU A 197 21.76 12.69 1.76
CA LEU A 197 21.92 13.93 1.00
C LEU A 197 22.39 15.09 1.88
N GLU A 198 21.98 15.14 3.15
CA GLU A 198 22.48 16.10 4.13
C GLU A 198 23.99 15.96 4.37
N ARG A 199 24.51 14.72 4.37
CA ARG A 199 25.93 14.47 4.61
C ARG A 199 26.81 14.51 3.37
N VAL A 200 26.28 14.11 2.22
CA VAL A 200 27.04 14.03 0.96
C VAL A 200 26.20 14.61 -0.18
N PRO A 201 26.25 15.93 -0.41
CA PRO A 201 25.45 16.58 -1.45
C PRO A 201 25.82 16.13 -2.86
N ALA A 202 27.05 15.64 -3.08
CA ALA A 202 27.49 15.09 -4.37
C ALA A 202 26.64 13.88 -4.83
N LEU A 203 25.99 13.16 -3.91
CA LEU A 203 25.10 12.05 -4.26
C LEU A 203 23.80 12.50 -4.95
N GLN A 204 23.44 13.78 -4.88
CA GLN A 204 22.23 14.31 -5.51
C GLN A 204 22.22 14.07 -7.02
N THR A 205 23.35 14.26 -7.69
CA THR A 205 23.49 14.03 -9.13
C THR A 205 23.22 12.57 -9.47
N VAL A 206 23.80 11.64 -8.70
CA VAL A 206 23.62 10.20 -8.88
C VAL A 206 22.15 9.79 -8.65
N PHE A 207 21.53 10.28 -7.58
CA PHE A 207 20.11 10.02 -7.31
C PHE A 207 19.19 10.60 -8.39
N SER A 208 19.50 11.78 -8.92
CA SER A 208 18.71 12.39 -9.99
C SER A 208 18.79 11.58 -11.30
N TRP A 209 19.97 11.04 -11.60
CA TRP A 209 20.18 10.17 -12.76
C TRP A 209 19.43 8.84 -12.59
N LEU A 210 19.54 8.21 -11.42
CA LEU A 210 18.78 7.00 -11.07
C LEU A 210 17.27 7.26 -11.18
N LEU A 211 16.76 8.38 -10.67
CA LEU A 211 15.33 8.71 -10.74
C LEU A 211 14.84 8.83 -12.19
N ARG A 212 15.62 9.49 -13.05
CA ARG A 212 15.31 9.59 -14.50
C ARG A 212 15.28 8.22 -15.16
N LEU A 213 16.23 7.35 -14.81
CA LEU A 213 16.27 5.97 -15.29
C LEU A 213 15.03 5.19 -14.83
N THR A 214 14.62 5.33 -13.57
CA THR A 214 13.41 4.68 -13.04
C THR A 214 12.13 5.14 -13.76
N LEU A 215 12.05 6.41 -14.13
CA LEU A 215 10.91 6.96 -14.89
C LEU A 215 10.90 6.50 -16.35
N ALA A 216 12.07 6.40 -16.99
CA ALA A 216 12.17 6.04 -18.40
C ALA A 216 12.07 4.52 -18.64
N LEU A 217 12.69 3.71 -17.78
CA LEU A 217 12.81 2.26 -17.93
C LEU A 217 12.61 1.56 -16.57
N PRO A 218 11.36 1.43 -16.10
CA PRO A 218 11.06 0.92 -14.75
C PRO A 218 11.56 -0.52 -14.55
N LEU A 219 11.50 -1.35 -15.58
CA LEU A 219 11.93 -2.74 -15.53
C LEU A 219 13.45 -2.86 -15.37
N LEU A 220 14.22 -2.00 -16.07
CA LEU A 220 15.68 -1.97 -15.95
C LEU A 220 16.12 -1.47 -14.57
N ALA A 221 15.44 -0.45 -14.03
CA ALA A 221 15.70 0.03 -12.68
C ALA A 221 15.46 -1.06 -11.62
N LEU A 222 14.41 -1.87 -11.81
CA LEU A 222 14.08 -2.98 -10.92
C LEU A 222 15.10 -4.13 -11.04
N ILE A 223 15.56 -4.48 -12.25
CA ILE A 223 16.66 -5.43 -12.44
C ILE A 223 17.94 -4.92 -11.74
N LEU A 224 18.30 -3.66 -11.98
CA LEU A 224 19.49 -3.04 -11.40
C LEU A 224 19.43 -3.05 -9.87
N LYS A 225 18.27 -2.77 -9.28
CA LYS A 225 18.03 -2.86 -7.84
C LYS A 225 18.38 -4.24 -7.28
N TYR A 226 17.87 -5.31 -7.89
CA TYR A 226 18.13 -6.67 -7.39
C TYR A 226 19.55 -7.14 -7.66
N VAL A 227 20.16 -6.73 -8.77
CA VAL A 227 21.57 -7.01 -9.06
C VAL A 227 22.48 -6.36 -8.01
N LEU A 228 22.23 -5.09 -7.66
CA LEU A 228 22.98 -4.40 -6.61
C LEU A 228 22.78 -5.04 -5.24
N TRP A 229 21.56 -5.49 -4.93
CA TRP A 229 21.30 -6.26 -3.70
C TRP A 229 22.04 -7.60 -3.67
N LEU A 230 22.10 -8.31 -4.81
CA LEU A 230 22.83 -9.57 -4.94
C LEU A 230 24.32 -9.35 -4.75
N ASP A 231 24.88 -8.32 -5.38
CA ASP A 231 26.29 -7.97 -5.26
C ASP A 231 26.66 -7.53 -3.84
N ALA A 232 25.81 -6.75 -3.18
CA ALA A 232 25.98 -6.38 -1.78
C ALA A 232 25.94 -7.61 -0.85
N ALA A 233 24.99 -8.53 -1.06
CA ALA A 233 24.92 -9.78 -0.31
C ALA A 233 26.18 -10.63 -0.54
N PHE A 234 26.65 -10.74 -1.78
CA PHE A 234 27.87 -11.45 -2.13
C PHE A 234 29.11 -10.84 -1.46
N CYS A 235 29.25 -9.52 -1.49
CA CYS A 235 30.33 -8.79 -0.83
C CYS A 235 30.31 -8.99 0.69
N LEU A 236 29.12 -8.96 1.32
CA LEU A 236 28.98 -9.20 2.76
C LEU A 236 29.42 -10.61 3.14
N VAL A 237 28.94 -11.63 2.42
CA VAL A 237 29.32 -13.03 2.68
C VAL A 237 30.82 -13.22 2.54
N ARG A 238 31.41 -12.62 1.51
CA ARG A 238 32.86 -12.68 1.28
C ARG A 238 33.63 -11.95 2.38
N GLY A 239 33.17 -10.78 2.80
CA GLY A 239 33.78 -10.01 3.90
C GLY A 239 33.76 -10.77 5.21
N VAL A 240 32.60 -11.34 5.58
CA VAL A 240 32.47 -12.18 6.78
C VAL A 240 33.38 -13.40 6.70
N SER A 241 33.45 -14.08 5.55
CA SER A 241 34.35 -15.22 5.38
C SER A 241 35.84 -14.87 5.50
N TRP A 242 36.21 -13.60 5.28
CA TRP A 242 37.56 -13.09 5.46
C TRP A 242 37.87 -12.70 6.90
N LEU A 243 36.85 -12.24 7.65
CA LEU A 243 36.95 -11.88 9.07
C LEU A 243 36.93 -13.09 10.01
N LEU A 244 36.28 -14.20 9.64
CA LEU A 244 36.33 -15.43 10.42
C LEU A 244 37.70 -16.13 10.24
N PRO A 245 38.42 -16.42 11.34
CA PRO A 245 39.67 -17.17 11.27
C PRO A 245 39.40 -18.58 10.71
N HIS A 246 39.88 -18.85 9.51
CA HIS A 246 39.93 -20.21 8.97
C HIS A 246 41.05 -20.98 9.66
N GLU A 247 40.70 -21.99 10.46
CA GLU A 247 41.60 -23.10 10.83
C GLU A 247 42.11 -23.74 9.54
N ARG A 248 43.36 -23.42 9.16
CA ARG A 248 44.01 -23.91 7.95
C ARG A 248 44.36 -25.39 8.12
N SER A 249 43.45 -26.30 7.79
CA SER A 249 43.85 -27.71 7.59
C SER A 249 44.59 -27.83 6.25
N LEU A 250 45.88 -28.13 6.33
CA LEU A 250 46.91 -28.03 5.29
C LEU A 250 46.79 -29.01 4.09
N ALA A 251 45.69 -29.74 3.93
CA ALA A 251 45.63 -30.86 2.97
C ALA A 251 44.77 -30.64 1.70
N SER A 252 44.03 -29.54 1.53
CA SER A 252 43.17 -29.39 0.32
C SER A 252 42.87 -27.95 -0.14
N ALA A 253 43.90 -27.10 -0.22
CA ALA A 253 43.75 -25.65 -0.48
C ALA A 253 43.08 -25.26 -1.82
N GLN A 254 43.09 -26.11 -2.87
CA GLN A 254 42.43 -25.80 -4.15
C GLN A 254 40.96 -26.27 -4.19
N THR A 255 40.70 -27.48 -3.68
CA THR A 255 39.35 -28.06 -3.64
C THR A 255 38.47 -27.29 -2.65
N ALA A 256 38.98 -26.96 -1.45
CA ALA A 256 38.27 -26.14 -0.46
C ALA A 256 37.92 -24.73 -0.99
N ARG A 257 38.74 -24.16 -1.88
CA ARG A 257 38.52 -22.83 -2.47
C ARG A 257 37.38 -22.81 -3.47
N GLN A 258 37.24 -23.84 -4.31
CA GLN A 258 36.13 -23.96 -5.27
C GLN A 258 34.80 -24.27 -4.56
N PHE A 259 34.82 -25.13 -3.52
CA PHE A 259 33.63 -25.41 -2.72
C PHE A 259 33.18 -24.22 -1.86
N GLY A 260 34.12 -23.44 -1.33
CA GLY A 260 33.83 -22.19 -0.63
C GLY A 260 33.09 -21.18 -1.52
N LEU A 261 33.45 -21.07 -2.82
CA LEU A 261 32.78 -20.14 -3.73
C LEU A 261 31.30 -20.51 -3.98
N TYR A 262 30.99 -21.80 -4.19
CA TYR A 262 29.60 -22.23 -4.36
C TYR A 262 28.79 -22.07 -3.06
N GLN A 263 29.38 -22.33 -1.89
CA GLN A 263 28.75 -22.05 -0.59
C GLN A 263 28.43 -20.56 -0.43
N GLN A 264 29.38 -19.69 -0.78
CA GLN A 264 29.23 -18.25 -0.70
C GLN A 264 28.16 -17.72 -1.67
N GLN A 265 28.06 -18.29 -2.88
CA GLN A 265 27.02 -17.91 -3.85
C GLN A 265 25.62 -18.31 -3.40
N VAL A 266 25.44 -19.54 -2.88
CA VAL A 266 24.15 -19.98 -2.34
C VAL A 266 23.76 -19.11 -1.15
N LEU A 267 24.69 -18.84 -0.23
CA LEU A 267 24.40 -18.03 0.95
C LEU A 267 24.08 -16.57 0.59
N ALA A 268 24.75 -16.00 -0.42
CA ALA A 268 24.45 -14.67 -0.95
C ALA A 268 23.07 -14.62 -1.63
N LEU A 269 22.73 -15.61 -2.46
CA LEU A 269 21.40 -15.72 -3.08
C LEU A 269 20.30 -15.82 -2.02
N LEU A 270 20.58 -16.54 -0.94
CA LEU A 270 19.63 -16.75 0.14
C LEU A 270 19.45 -15.49 1.00
N LEU A 271 20.53 -14.76 1.26
CA LEU A 271 20.49 -13.43 1.88
C LEU A 271 19.77 -12.41 1.00
N LEU A 272 19.89 -12.50 -0.33
CA LEU A 272 19.12 -11.70 -1.27
C LEU A 272 17.62 -12.01 -1.14
N LEU A 273 17.23 -13.28 -1.20
CA LEU A 273 15.83 -13.70 -1.05
C LEU A 273 15.24 -13.25 0.29
N LEU A 274 16.03 -13.38 1.35
CA LEU A 274 15.71 -12.87 2.68
C LEU A 274 15.51 -11.34 2.67
N GLY A 275 16.43 -10.61 2.03
CA GLY A 275 16.38 -9.17 1.87
C GLY A 275 15.14 -8.69 1.13
N ILE A 276 14.79 -9.36 0.03
CA ILE A 276 13.58 -9.09 -0.75
C ILE A 276 12.34 -9.32 0.12
N ALA A 277 12.26 -10.45 0.83
CA ALA A 277 11.15 -10.77 1.71
C ALA A 277 10.94 -9.74 2.83
N LEU A 278 12.02 -9.19 3.38
CA LEU A 278 11.98 -8.16 4.43
C LEU A 278 11.68 -6.76 3.89
N THR A 279 12.19 -6.42 2.71
CA THR A 279 12.11 -5.05 2.16
C THR A 279 10.90 -4.81 1.26
N GLU A 280 10.31 -5.85 0.70
CA GLU A 280 9.13 -5.75 -0.17
C GLU A 280 7.93 -6.49 0.42
N PRO A 281 7.41 -6.04 1.58
CA PRO A 281 6.18 -6.61 2.14
C PRO A 281 4.98 -6.44 1.19
N ALA A 282 5.08 -5.53 0.22
CA ALA A 282 4.05 -5.25 -0.78
C ALA A 282 3.88 -6.35 -1.84
N LEU A 283 4.89 -7.19 -2.15
CA LEU A 283 4.66 -8.35 -3.04
C LEU A 283 3.83 -9.45 -2.35
N ALA A 284 3.83 -9.48 -1.02
CA ALA A 284 3.01 -10.38 -0.21
C ALA A 284 1.66 -9.76 0.18
N ARG A 285 1.43 -8.47 -0.11
CA ARG A 285 0.11 -7.86 -0.03
C ARG A 285 -0.67 -8.32 -1.25
N ALA A 286 -1.71 -9.10 -1.04
CA ALA A 286 -2.81 -9.10 -2.00
C ALA A 286 -3.22 -7.63 -2.18
N GLU A 287 -3.40 -7.18 -3.42
CA GLU A 287 -3.92 -5.84 -3.70
C GLU A 287 -5.07 -5.54 -2.73
N PRO A 288 -5.06 -4.41 -2.01
CA PRO A 288 -6.23 -4.04 -1.22
C PRO A 288 -7.40 -4.03 -2.19
N ASP A 289 -8.42 -4.87 -1.91
CA ASP A 289 -9.58 -5.10 -2.77
C ASP A 289 -9.97 -3.80 -3.48
N ALA A 290 -9.77 -3.79 -4.80
CA ALA A 290 -10.10 -2.67 -5.64
C ALA A 290 -11.56 -2.28 -5.41
N SER A 291 -11.77 -1.13 -4.76
CA SER A 291 -13.07 -0.52 -4.44
C SER A 291 -14.02 -1.39 -3.60
N PRO A 292 -14.59 -0.89 -2.49
CA PRO A 292 -15.77 -1.52 -1.91
C PRO A 292 -16.90 -1.41 -2.94
N ARG A 293 -17.12 -2.46 -3.75
CA ARG A 293 -18.37 -2.63 -4.48
C ARG A 293 -19.50 -2.58 -3.43
N PRO A 294 -20.55 -1.78 -3.61
CA PRO A 294 -21.64 -1.70 -2.66
C PRO A 294 -22.34 -3.07 -2.60
N SER A 295 -21.94 -3.90 -1.65
CA SER A 295 -22.62 -5.16 -1.34
C SER A 295 -23.96 -4.79 -0.72
N TRP A 296 -25.04 -5.02 -1.45
CA TRP A 296 -26.38 -4.97 -0.92
C TRP A 296 -26.50 -5.98 0.24
N LYS A 297 -26.50 -5.48 1.47
CA LYS A 297 -26.81 -6.29 2.66
C LYS A 297 -28.33 -6.29 2.81
N ILE A 298 -28.96 -7.35 2.32
CA ILE A 298 -30.37 -7.64 2.62
C ILE A 298 -30.45 -7.88 4.14
N PRO A 299 -31.26 -7.11 4.89
CA PRO A 299 -31.43 -7.35 6.31
C PRO A 299 -32.34 -8.57 6.49
N VAL A 300 -31.76 -9.77 6.53
CA VAL A 300 -32.47 -10.94 7.03
C VAL A 300 -32.42 -10.87 8.55
N VAL A 301 -33.57 -10.59 9.14
CA VAL A 301 -33.84 -10.73 10.57
C VAL A 301 -33.73 -12.22 10.92
N SER A 302 -32.54 -12.66 11.34
CA SER A 302 -32.27 -13.85 12.18
C SER A 302 -30.77 -14.18 12.16
N ALA A 303 -29.97 -13.44 12.92
CA ALA A 303 -28.53 -13.74 13.04
C ALA A 303 -27.97 -13.50 14.45
N ALA A 304 -28.66 -14.00 15.48
CA ALA A 304 -28.04 -14.20 16.80
C ALA A 304 -27.21 -15.50 16.89
N VAL A 305 -27.20 -16.33 15.84
CA VAL A 305 -26.49 -17.64 15.84
C VAL A 305 -25.41 -17.73 14.74
N GLY A 306 -25.42 -16.83 13.74
CA GLY A 306 -24.43 -16.84 12.65
C GLY A 306 -23.14 -16.04 12.90
N SER A 307 -23.12 -15.13 13.89
CA SER A 307 -21.95 -14.26 14.12
C SER A 307 -20.78 -14.97 14.80
N LYS A 308 -21.03 -16.00 15.62
CA LYS A 308 -19.97 -16.75 16.30
C LYS A 308 -19.26 -17.78 15.41
N VAL A 309 -19.89 -18.21 14.31
CA VAL A 309 -19.27 -19.15 13.36
C VAL A 309 -18.43 -18.40 12.31
N ASN A 310 -18.85 -17.19 11.91
CA ASN A 310 -18.11 -16.38 10.94
C ASN A 310 -16.92 -15.60 11.52
N GLU A 311 -16.83 -15.41 12.84
CA GLU A 311 -15.62 -14.86 13.48
C GLU A 311 -14.52 -15.92 13.69
N ALA A 312 -14.88 -17.20 13.78
CA ALA A 312 -13.94 -18.31 13.96
C ALA A 312 -13.22 -18.73 12.66
N ILE A 313 -13.69 -18.24 11.50
CA ILE A 313 -13.09 -18.52 10.18
C ILE A 313 -12.86 -17.19 9.42
N LYS A 314 -12.40 -16.15 10.11
CA LYS A 314 -11.49 -15.23 9.43
C LYS A 314 -10.14 -15.91 9.42
N PRO A 315 -9.48 -16.11 8.28
CA PRO A 315 -8.06 -16.40 8.32
C PRO A 315 -7.43 -15.19 9.02
N VAL A 316 -7.07 -15.34 10.29
CA VAL A 316 -6.20 -14.44 11.04
C VAL A 316 -4.80 -14.61 10.47
N MET A 317 -4.69 -14.41 9.17
CA MET A 317 -3.44 -14.40 8.44
C MET A 317 -3.07 -12.93 8.34
N LYS A 318 -2.64 -12.39 9.49
CA LYS A 318 -1.95 -11.10 9.51
C LYS A 318 -0.78 -11.20 8.54
N GLU A 319 -0.58 -10.20 7.71
CA GLU A 319 0.49 -10.11 6.70
C GLU A 319 1.89 -10.42 7.28
N LEU A 320 2.10 -10.10 8.57
CA LEU A 320 3.31 -10.45 9.33
C LEU A 320 3.61 -11.96 9.39
N ASN A 321 2.59 -12.82 9.32
CA ASN A 321 2.75 -14.26 9.44
C ASN A 321 3.37 -14.89 8.18
N TRP A 322 3.02 -14.39 6.99
CA TRP A 322 3.60 -14.89 5.73
C TRP A 322 5.07 -14.51 5.60
N ILE A 323 5.43 -13.29 5.99
CA ILE A 323 6.82 -12.83 5.98
C ILE A 323 7.65 -13.69 6.95
N ALA A 324 7.15 -13.92 8.16
CA ALA A 324 7.84 -14.77 9.12
C ALA A 324 7.91 -16.24 8.66
N LEU A 325 6.87 -16.76 8.02
CA LEU A 325 6.86 -18.11 7.44
C LEU A 325 7.91 -18.25 6.33
N LEU A 326 7.97 -17.30 5.41
CA LEU A 326 8.93 -17.27 4.32
C LEU A 326 10.37 -17.15 4.86
N LEU A 327 10.57 -16.27 5.85
CA LEU A 327 11.83 -16.12 6.57
C LEU A 327 12.32 -17.46 7.13
N PHE A 328 11.47 -18.18 7.87
CA PHE A 328 11.85 -19.48 8.44
C PHE A 328 12.12 -20.52 7.36
N ALA A 329 11.31 -20.58 6.30
CA ALA A 329 11.55 -21.50 5.19
C ALA A 329 12.90 -21.24 4.50
N VAL A 330 13.25 -19.98 4.29
CA VAL A 330 14.50 -19.54 3.67
C VAL A 330 15.70 -19.90 4.55
N VAL A 331 15.66 -19.57 5.84
CA VAL A 331 16.74 -19.90 6.80
C VAL A 331 16.94 -21.41 6.91
N GLN A 332 15.87 -22.19 7.01
CA GLN A 332 15.94 -23.65 7.09
C GLN A 332 16.45 -24.29 5.79
N GLY A 333 16.04 -23.75 4.64
CA GLY A 333 16.61 -24.11 3.34
C GLY A 333 18.11 -23.82 3.25
N ALA A 334 18.59 -22.74 3.86
CA ALA A 334 20.02 -22.39 3.90
C ALA A 334 20.83 -23.45 4.63
N LEU A 335 20.38 -23.81 5.83
CA LEU A 335 21.02 -24.83 6.66
C LEU A 335 21.03 -26.17 5.93
N TYR A 336 19.92 -26.53 5.28
CA TYR A 336 19.85 -27.74 4.47
C TYR A 336 20.92 -27.78 3.37
N VAL A 337 21.08 -26.69 2.62
CA VAL A 337 22.09 -26.63 1.54
C VAL A 337 23.51 -26.63 2.11
N VAL A 338 23.79 -25.90 3.19
CA VAL A 338 25.10 -25.92 3.87
C VAL A 338 25.45 -27.34 4.30
N ASN A 339 24.49 -28.06 4.90
CA ASN A 339 24.66 -29.43 5.34
C ASN A 339 24.90 -30.41 4.17
N LEU A 340 24.21 -30.23 3.03
CA LEU A 340 24.49 -31.01 1.82
C LEU A 340 25.88 -30.76 1.25
N ILE A 341 26.33 -29.51 1.26
CA ILE A 341 27.67 -29.18 0.74
C ILE A 341 28.74 -29.77 1.67
N LYS A 342 28.56 -29.67 3.00
CA LYS A 342 29.46 -30.31 3.97
C LYS A 342 29.49 -31.83 3.84
N LEU A 343 28.34 -32.46 3.61
CA LEU A 343 28.30 -33.89 3.30
C LEU A 343 29.06 -34.24 2.00
N ARG A 344 28.95 -33.40 0.96
CA ARG A 344 29.73 -33.57 -0.28
C ARG A 344 31.24 -33.36 -0.07
N GLU A 345 31.62 -32.46 0.82
CA GLU A 345 33.01 -32.23 1.23
C GLU A 345 33.60 -33.49 1.87
N VAL A 346 32.93 -34.05 2.87
CA VAL A 346 33.33 -35.31 3.54
C VAL A 346 33.39 -36.47 2.54
N LYS A 347 32.47 -36.53 1.57
CA LYS A 347 32.47 -37.55 0.51
C LYS A 347 33.70 -37.50 -0.40
N ARG A 348 34.19 -36.29 -0.71
CA ARG A 348 35.31 -36.08 -1.65
C ARG A 348 36.69 -36.16 -1.00
N GLN A 349 36.79 -36.16 0.33
CA GLN A 349 38.07 -36.34 1.01
C GLN A 349 38.65 -37.74 0.77
N THR A 350 39.94 -37.83 0.44
CA THR A 350 40.67 -39.10 0.20
C THR A 350 41.21 -39.64 1.52
N VAL A 351 40.30 -39.95 2.44
CA VAL A 351 40.61 -40.44 3.80
C VAL A 351 39.98 -41.83 3.94
N PRO A 352 40.60 -42.78 4.68
CA PRO A 352 40.05 -44.13 4.89
C PRO A 352 38.64 -44.10 5.49
N SER A 353 37.83 -45.11 5.15
CA SER A 353 36.39 -45.17 5.44
C SER A 353 36.05 -45.01 6.92
N ASP A 354 36.88 -45.55 7.83
CA ASP A 354 36.67 -45.42 9.29
C ASP A 354 36.83 -44.00 9.80
N LEU A 355 37.78 -43.23 9.25
CA LEU A 355 37.96 -41.83 9.59
C LEU A 355 36.84 -40.96 9.00
N LYS A 356 36.27 -41.34 7.84
CA LYS A 356 35.08 -40.68 7.29
C LYS A 356 33.84 -40.86 8.16
N ILE A 357 33.67 -42.03 8.77
CA ILE A 357 32.58 -42.28 9.72
C ILE A 357 32.75 -41.38 10.95
N ARG A 358 33.96 -41.28 11.52
CA ARG A 358 34.22 -40.38 12.66
C ARG A 358 34.01 -38.90 12.33
N LEU A 359 34.37 -38.46 11.13
CA LEU A 359 34.11 -37.09 10.66
C LEU A 359 32.60 -36.83 10.49
N LEU A 360 31.84 -37.83 10.03
CA LEU A 360 30.39 -37.72 9.92
C LEU A 360 29.70 -37.64 11.29
N ASP A 361 30.21 -38.39 12.27
CA ASP A 361 29.72 -38.34 13.66
C ASP A 361 30.04 -36.99 14.32
N ASN A 362 31.19 -36.37 14.01
CA ASN A 362 31.55 -35.05 14.53
C ASN A 362 30.65 -33.91 13.97
N GLU A 363 30.19 -34.04 12.74
CA GLU A 363 29.31 -33.07 12.08
C GLU A 363 27.81 -33.30 12.38
N GLU A 364 27.47 -34.30 13.21
CA GLU A 364 26.08 -34.66 13.50
C GLU A 364 25.30 -33.50 14.14
N HIS A 365 25.95 -32.73 15.03
CA HIS A 365 25.36 -31.54 15.63
C HIS A 365 25.03 -30.44 14.61
N MET A 366 25.83 -30.29 13.55
CA MET A 366 25.57 -29.35 12.47
C MET A 366 24.43 -29.85 11.57
N PHE A 367 24.32 -31.16 11.35
CA PHE A 367 23.18 -31.76 10.67
C PHE A 367 21.86 -31.55 11.42
N ASP A 368 21.91 -31.44 12.75
CA ASP A 368 20.76 -31.12 13.61
C ASP A 368 20.54 -29.62 13.85
N ALA A 369 21.38 -28.74 13.29
CA ALA A 369 21.26 -27.28 13.43
C ALA A 369 19.87 -26.74 13.02
N GLY A 370 19.25 -27.33 11.99
CA GLY A 370 17.90 -26.96 11.55
C GLY A 370 16.83 -27.19 12.62
N LEU A 371 16.97 -28.25 13.43
CA LEU A 371 16.07 -28.54 14.53
C LEU A 371 16.23 -27.51 15.67
N TYR A 372 17.47 -27.16 16.01
CA TYR A 372 17.75 -26.15 17.03
C TYR A 372 17.24 -24.76 16.64
N ILE A 373 17.42 -24.34 15.38
CA ILE A 373 16.86 -23.08 14.88
C ILE A 373 15.33 -23.13 14.83
N GLY A 374 14.75 -24.28 14.47
CA GLY A 374 13.30 -24.48 14.48
C GLY A 374 12.70 -24.31 15.88
N LEU A 375 13.32 -24.95 16.88
CA LEU A 375 12.93 -24.86 18.30
C LEU A 375 13.13 -23.45 18.85
N GLY A 376 14.25 -22.80 18.54
CA GLY A 376 14.50 -21.40 18.92
C GLY A 376 13.42 -20.46 18.38
N GLY A 377 12.98 -20.66 17.12
CA GLY A 377 11.87 -19.90 16.55
C GLY A 377 10.53 -20.11 17.26
N THR A 378 10.25 -21.33 17.75
CA THR A 378 9.05 -21.60 18.56
C THR A 378 9.14 -20.94 19.93
N VAL A 379 10.29 -21.02 20.61
CA VAL A 379 10.52 -20.36 21.91
C VAL A 379 10.33 -18.85 21.78
N LEU A 380 10.93 -18.23 20.77
CA LEU A 380 10.74 -16.81 20.47
C LEU A 380 9.27 -16.49 20.15
N GLY A 381 8.61 -17.34 19.36
CA GLY A 381 7.21 -17.20 18.99
C GLY A 381 6.23 -17.30 20.18
N LEU A 382 6.63 -17.94 21.28
CA LEU A 382 5.84 -18.02 22.53
C LEU A 382 6.19 -16.91 23.52
N ILE A 383 7.45 -16.48 23.60
CA ILE A 383 7.92 -15.46 24.55
C ILE A 383 7.58 -14.03 24.07
N LEU A 384 7.72 -13.73 22.78
CA LEU A 384 7.47 -12.38 22.24
C LEU A 384 6.02 -11.88 22.45
N PRO A 385 4.98 -12.70 22.25
CA PRO A 385 3.61 -12.35 22.64
C PRO A 385 3.47 -12.07 24.14
N ALA A 386 4.16 -12.84 25.00
CA ALA A 386 4.09 -12.68 26.45
C ALA A 386 4.71 -11.36 26.95
N LEU A 387 5.68 -10.83 26.20
CA LEU A 387 6.34 -9.54 26.48
C LEU A 387 5.61 -8.32 25.86
N ASN A 388 4.51 -8.54 25.14
CA ASN A 388 3.71 -7.51 24.46
C ASN A 388 4.49 -6.64 23.44
N VAL A 389 5.64 -7.14 22.95
CA VAL A 389 6.53 -6.43 22.01
C VAL A 389 6.07 -6.64 20.56
N VAL A 390 5.64 -7.86 20.21
CA VAL A 390 5.12 -8.24 18.89
C VAL A 390 4.05 -9.31 19.09
N GLN A 391 3.00 -9.32 18.25
CA GLN A 391 1.99 -10.39 18.24
C GLN A 391 2.20 -11.34 17.03
N PRO A 392 3.30 -12.13 16.96
CA PRO A 392 3.37 -13.20 15.98
C PRO A 392 2.24 -14.20 16.22
N SER A 393 1.65 -14.75 15.16
CA SER A 393 0.67 -15.81 15.34
C SER A 393 1.34 -17.08 15.85
N LEU A 394 0.60 -17.87 16.65
CA LEU A 394 0.98 -19.22 17.04
C LEU A 394 1.36 -20.09 15.82
N MET A 395 0.75 -19.84 14.65
CA MET A 395 1.06 -20.52 13.40
C MET A 395 2.53 -20.38 12.98
N VAL A 396 3.14 -19.21 13.16
CA VAL A 396 4.56 -18.97 12.84
C VAL A 396 5.47 -19.80 13.73
N ALA A 397 5.13 -19.90 15.02
CA ALA A 397 5.88 -20.70 15.98
C ALA A 397 5.85 -22.19 15.62
N TYR A 398 4.69 -22.71 15.22
CA TYR A 398 4.54 -24.10 14.76
C TYR A 398 5.22 -24.37 13.41
N ALA A 399 5.15 -23.41 12.49
CA ALA A 399 5.76 -23.58 11.17
C ALA A 399 7.30 -23.57 11.23
N SER A 400 7.91 -22.81 12.13
CA SER A 400 9.36 -22.82 12.37
C SER A 400 9.89 -24.22 12.73
N THR A 401 9.21 -24.89 13.66
CA THR A 401 9.57 -26.26 14.08
C THR A 401 9.26 -27.28 13.00
N LEU A 402 8.11 -27.14 12.31
CA LEU A 402 7.75 -28.02 11.19
C LEU A 402 8.81 -28.01 10.09
N PHE A 403 9.26 -26.82 9.65
CA PHE A 403 10.31 -26.71 8.64
C PHE A 403 11.64 -27.28 9.14
N GLY A 404 12.04 -27.00 10.38
CA GLY A 404 13.26 -27.57 10.97
C GLY A 404 13.26 -29.10 10.95
N ILE A 405 12.16 -29.73 11.38
CA ILE A 405 12.01 -31.19 11.35
C ILE A 405 12.03 -31.71 9.92
N LEU A 406 11.29 -31.09 9.00
CA LEU A 406 11.16 -31.54 7.62
C LEU A 406 12.50 -31.53 6.89
N PHE A 407 13.25 -30.42 6.95
CA PHE A 407 14.54 -30.30 6.26
C PHE A 407 15.63 -31.19 6.87
N VAL A 408 15.71 -31.31 8.20
CA VAL A 408 16.67 -32.22 8.86
C VAL A 408 16.34 -33.69 8.55
N SER A 409 15.05 -34.06 8.58
CA SER A 409 14.63 -35.43 8.25
C SER A 409 14.93 -35.78 6.80
N LEU A 410 14.67 -34.86 5.87
CA LEU A 410 15.01 -35.03 4.45
C LEU A 410 16.52 -35.18 4.25
N LEU A 411 17.33 -34.41 4.97
CA LEU A 411 18.80 -34.52 4.92
C LEU A 411 19.26 -35.89 5.44
N LYS A 412 18.84 -36.27 6.65
CA LYS A 412 19.29 -37.49 7.31
C LYS A 412 18.84 -38.75 6.57
N ILE A 413 17.57 -38.80 6.15
CA ILE A 413 17.00 -39.99 5.49
C ILE A 413 17.53 -40.14 4.06
N CYS A 414 17.50 -39.08 3.26
CA CYS A 414 17.80 -39.20 1.83
C CYS A 414 19.30 -39.11 1.52
N HIS A 415 20.11 -38.44 2.33
CA HIS A 415 21.52 -38.17 2.00
C HIS A 415 22.50 -38.79 2.99
N VAL A 416 22.34 -38.55 4.29
CA VAL A 416 23.31 -39.01 5.31
C VAL A 416 23.24 -40.52 5.51
N ARG A 417 22.05 -41.09 5.67
CA ARG A 417 21.84 -42.53 5.93
C ARG A 417 22.32 -43.45 4.82
N PRO A 418 22.02 -43.22 3.52
CA PRO A 418 22.55 -44.08 2.46
C PRO A 418 24.07 -43.97 2.34
N TYR A 419 24.63 -42.78 2.57
CA TYR A 419 26.07 -42.57 2.55
C TYR A 419 26.79 -43.28 3.70
N ARG A 420 26.26 -43.19 4.93
CA ARG A 420 26.77 -43.93 6.10
C ARG A 420 26.71 -45.45 5.87
N ARG A 421 25.61 -45.94 5.28
CA ARG A 421 25.46 -47.37 4.94
C ARG A 421 26.50 -47.84 3.93
N ALA A 422 26.78 -47.05 2.90
CA ALA A 422 27.81 -47.36 1.90
C ALA A 422 29.21 -47.42 2.55
N LEU A 423 29.56 -46.45 3.40
CA LEU A 423 30.84 -46.43 4.10
C LEU A 423 31.05 -47.61 5.05
N ILE A 424 30.00 -48.06 5.74
CA ILE A 424 30.07 -49.24 6.63
C ILE A 424 30.27 -50.53 5.83
N LEU A 425 29.66 -50.64 4.65
CA LEU A 425 29.88 -51.78 3.76
C LEU A 425 31.31 -51.79 3.21
N ASP A 426 31.84 -50.62 2.83
CA ASP A 426 33.22 -50.51 2.35
C ASP A 426 34.25 -50.77 3.46
N SER A 427 34.00 -50.37 4.72
CA SER A 427 34.93 -50.65 5.83
C SER A 427 34.89 -52.12 6.26
N THR A 428 33.72 -52.76 6.24
CA THR A 428 33.58 -54.20 6.53
C THR A 428 34.16 -55.08 5.42
N LEU A 429 34.11 -54.64 4.15
CA LEU A 429 34.77 -55.33 3.05
C LEU A 429 36.28 -55.10 2.97
N GLY A 430 36.79 -53.93 3.40
CA GLY A 430 38.22 -53.62 3.41
C GLY A 430 39.01 -54.18 4.62
N SER A 431 38.31 -54.81 5.57
CA SER A 431 38.88 -55.49 6.76
C SER A 431 38.89 -57.02 6.64
N LEU A 432 38.38 -57.55 5.53
CA LEU A 432 38.59 -58.91 5.03
C LEU A 432 39.74 -58.89 4.03
#